data_AF-A0A517QPQ1-F1
#
_entry.id   AF-A0A517QPQ1-F1
#
_cell.length_a   1.000
_cell.length_b   1.000
_cell.length_c   1.000
_cell.angle_alpha   90.00
_cell.angle_beta   90.00
_cell.angle_gamma   90.00
#
_symmetry.space_group_name_H-M   'P 1'
#
loop_
_entity.id
_entity.type
_entity.pdbx_description
1 polymer ?
#
loop_
_entity_poly.entity_id
_entity_poly.type
_entity_poly.pdbx_seq_one_letter_code
_entity_poly.pdbx_strand_id
1 'polypeptide(L)'
;MKTVLAFCLLTLVCATADAQSSRDQRKDFVEGLLKSLIDSQLNRGRPAPDRDPPNRPPNADLQQAQAFLDDLAKQSGQLVNQLRVEERSMPQLRPLLADALTIHADARILRDDARSVRDERALKNSVREFDRKWRTLAHRLKQIPELGRASQRTIDSITDLDTSLSQLLGIDPQFDRNSLLRLSSSVSTSIGHLNQELRYQLHRNPNRDQILTQGFQLRLQASQLVSLVDRADYQSIVASTQSFQQAWKPFAARLRELNSERIQRDMLEIEQSLRDISEILWLTAPIDKAQIVQLTQTIEREFDLFLENVSLAQLIKLNQSQNLIQRSTQFHASAHLFAETAERSQNLNDLSWDFQVLEVEWKDFLVEARRINLPAAQQQIQMIQRSMNILQNMLNLRPQLDRRELLPVVASADDLSDRLLDTGKRLIGNSRSYPGTFRIKFLNELNELHDSAHQLHDGLIQTKSESELQHDAEHLIEHWSEVKQLVTQLRQQDQQQIMQIMAQLEPNMMKLQVIFY
;
A
#
# COMPACT_ATOMS: atom_id res chain seq x y z
N MET A 1 -31.51 37.67 13.29
CA MET A 1 -31.08 37.08 12.00
C MET A 1 -29.77 37.65 11.43
N LYS A 2 -29.46 38.96 11.56
CA LYS A 2 -28.20 39.53 11.01
C LYS A 2 -26.92 39.15 11.78
N THR A 3 -27.02 38.76 13.05
CA THR A 3 -25.88 38.38 13.90
C THR A 3 -25.42 36.92 13.74
N VAL A 4 -26.32 36.02 13.34
CA VAL A 4 -25.98 34.59 13.10
C VAL A 4 -25.21 34.41 11.79
N LEU A 5 -25.54 35.20 10.77
CA LEU A 5 -24.85 35.19 9.47
C LEU A 5 -23.41 35.71 9.54
N ALA A 6 -23.13 36.68 10.43
CA ALA A 6 -21.78 37.19 10.63
C ALA A 6 -20.87 36.19 11.37
N PHE A 7 -21.44 35.39 12.28
CA PHE A 7 -20.69 34.38 13.02
C PHE A 7 -20.33 33.16 12.14
N CYS A 8 -21.23 32.74 11.24
CA CYS A 8 -20.95 31.69 10.25
C CYS A 8 -19.93 32.12 9.18
N LEU A 9 -19.88 33.40 8.81
CA LEU A 9 -18.88 33.92 7.87
C LEU A 9 -17.48 34.04 8.50
N LEU A 10 -17.38 34.39 9.79
CA LEU A 10 -16.10 34.45 10.50
C LEU A 10 -15.52 33.06 10.79
N THR A 11 -16.34 32.06 11.10
CA THR A 11 -15.86 30.67 11.28
C THR A 11 -15.45 30.03 9.96
N LEU A 12 -16.12 30.34 8.84
CA LEU A 12 -15.69 29.89 7.51
C LEU A 12 -14.34 30.50 7.10
N VAL A 13 -14.14 31.81 7.36
CA VAL A 13 -12.90 32.50 6.97
C VAL A 13 -11.71 32.02 7.81
N CYS A 14 -11.86 31.83 9.12
CA CYS A 14 -10.79 31.27 9.96
C CYS A 14 -10.45 29.82 9.59
N ALA A 15 -11.46 28.96 9.35
CA ALA A 15 -11.22 27.58 8.92
C ALA A 15 -10.51 27.50 7.55
N THR A 16 -10.81 28.42 6.63
CA THR A 16 -10.09 28.49 5.36
C THR A 16 -8.66 29.00 5.50
N ALA A 17 -8.39 29.92 6.44
CA ALA A 17 -7.05 30.46 6.67
C ALA A 17 -6.11 29.43 7.34
N ASP A 18 -6.59 28.69 8.34
CA ASP A 18 -5.83 27.61 8.98
C ASP A 18 -5.60 26.43 8.02
N ALA A 19 -6.61 26.08 7.22
CA ALA A 19 -6.43 25.07 6.17
C ALA A 19 -5.46 25.53 5.05
N GLN A 20 -5.38 26.83 4.76
CA GLN A 20 -4.44 27.36 3.77
C GLN A 20 -3.00 27.42 4.32
N SER A 21 -2.81 27.80 5.60
CA SER A 21 -1.48 27.87 6.22
C SER A 21 -0.87 26.48 6.42
N SER A 22 -1.68 25.50 6.84
CA SER A 22 -1.28 24.09 6.92
C SER A 22 -0.91 23.51 5.54
N ARG A 23 -1.62 23.92 4.46
CA ARG A 23 -1.32 23.53 3.08
C ARG A 23 0.02 24.06 2.59
N ASP A 24 0.31 25.34 2.84
CA ASP A 24 1.56 25.96 2.39
C ASP A 24 2.76 25.41 3.19
N GLN A 25 2.61 25.23 4.51
CA GLN A 25 3.63 24.59 5.35
C GLN A 25 3.91 23.13 4.92
N ARG A 26 2.87 22.36 4.61
CA ARG A 26 3.03 20.97 4.15
C ARG A 26 3.68 20.91 2.76
N LYS A 27 3.34 21.83 1.86
CA LYS A 27 3.95 21.90 0.53
C LYS A 27 5.43 22.25 0.63
N ASP A 28 5.79 23.27 1.39
CA ASP A 28 7.17 23.70 1.60
C ASP A 28 8.00 22.62 2.31
N PHE A 29 7.40 21.92 3.27
CA PHE A 29 8.04 20.81 3.97
C PHE A 29 8.27 19.60 3.07
N VAL A 30 7.26 19.16 2.28
CA VAL A 30 7.42 18.03 1.35
C VAL A 30 8.37 18.39 0.20
N GLU A 31 8.36 19.64 -0.30
CA GLU A 31 9.38 20.09 -1.26
C GLU A 31 10.78 20.10 -0.62
N GLY A 32 10.89 20.48 0.66
CA GLY A 32 12.12 20.39 1.46
C GLY A 32 12.59 18.95 1.71
N LEU A 33 11.66 18.00 1.91
CA LEU A 33 11.94 16.58 2.07
C LEU A 33 12.28 15.92 0.73
N LEU A 34 11.60 16.25 -0.36
CA LEU A 34 11.95 15.78 -1.70
C LEU A 34 13.35 16.28 -2.09
N LYS A 35 13.63 17.56 -1.86
CA LYS A 35 14.95 18.14 -2.12
C LYS A 35 16.02 17.45 -1.29
N SER A 36 15.75 17.21 -0.02
CA SER A 36 16.69 16.54 0.86
C SER A 36 16.85 15.05 0.53
N LEU A 37 15.79 14.33 0.14
CA LEU A 37 15.87 12.93 -0.29
C LEU A 37 16.71 12.81 -1.56
N ILE A 38 16.57 13.76 -2.48
CA ILE A 38 17.43 13.87 -3.67
C ILE A 38 18.88 14.14 -3.25
N ASP A 39 19.13 15.13 -2.39
CA ASP A 39 20.47 15.48 -1.91
C ASP A 39 21.12 14.33 -1.09
N SER A 40 20.30 13.57 -0.38
CA SER A 40 20.65 12.39 0.43
C SER A 40 21.11 11.22 -0.43
N GLN A 41 20.37 10.91 -1.49
CA GLN A 41 20.65 9.78 -2.38
C GLN A 41 21.81 10.09 -3.33
N LEU A 42 21.93 11.34 -3.81
CA LEU A 42 23.08 11.80 -4.61
C LEU A 42 24.42 11.73 -3.84
N ASN A 43 24.38 11.75 -2.50
CA ASN A 43 25.57 11.64 -1.65
C ASN A 43 25.90 10.20 -1.23
N ARG A 44 25.03 9.21 -1.50
CA ARG A 44 25.34 7.80 -1.26
C ARG A 44 26.16 7.23 -2.41
N GLY A 45 27.48 7.18 -2.21
CA GLY A 45 28.32 6.29 -2.98
C GLY A 45 28.89 6.87 -4.26
N ARG A 46 29.44 8.10 -4.22
CA ARG A 46 30.55 8.42 -5.12
C ARG A 46 31.79 7.65 -4.62
N PRO A 47 32.26 6.57 -5.27
CA PRO A 47 33.64 6.17 -5.08
C PRO A 47 34.53 7.37 -5.43
N ALA A 48 35.64 7.54 -4.71
CA ALA A 48 36.67 8.49 -5.15
C ALA A 48 36.97 8.20 -6.63
N PRO A 49 37.14 9.22 -7.49
CA PRO A 49 37.34 9.00 -8.92
C PRO A 49 38.60 8.16 -9.10
N ASP A 50 38.42 6.87 -9.34
CA ASP A 50 39.47 6.00 -9.80
C ASP A 50 39.83 6.48 -11.20
N ARG A 51 41.08 6.92 -11.35
CA ARG A 51 41.74 7.42 -12.57
C ARG A 51 40.83 7.49 -13.80
N ASP A 52 40.54 8.72 -14.23
CA ASP A 52 39.87 9.04 -15.49
C ASP A 52 40.23 8.04 -16.60
N PRO A 53 39.30 7.18 -17.05
CA PRO A 53 39.48 6.47 -18.30
C PRO A 53 39.54 7.51 -19.43
N PRO A 54 40.25 7.22 -20.53
CA PRO A 54 40.50 8.19 -21.58
C PRO A 54 39.19 8.79 -22.11
N ASN A 55 39.23 10.09 -22.38
CA ASN A 55 38.16 10.94 -22.92
C ASN A 55 37.50 10.30 -24.16
N ARG A 56 36.52 9.41 -23.92
CA ARG A 56 35.68 8.83 -24.97
C ARG A 56 34.43 9.70 -25.08
N PRO A 57 34.07 10.20 -26.27
CA PRO A 57 32.84 10.93 -26.44
C PRO A 57 31.64 10.07 -26.01
N PRO A 58 30.60 10.66 -25.38
CA PRO A 58 29.41 9.92 -24.99
C PRO A 58 28.81 9.23 -26.21
N ASN A 59 28.51 7.93 -26.06
CA ASN A 59 27.86 7.14 -27.11
C ASN A 59 26.48 7.78 -27.43
N ALA A 60 26.05 7.73 -28.70
CA ALA A 60 24.79 8.34 -29.13
C ALA A 60 23.58 7.81 -28.33
N ASP A 61 23.62 6.51 -27.99
CA ASP A 61 22.61 5.86 -27.16
C ASP A 61 22.53 6.44 -25.75
N LEU A 62 23.66 6.88 -25.18
CA LEU A 62 23.71 7.47 -23.83
C LEU A 62 23.12 8.88 -23.83
N GLN A 63 23.34 9.66 -24.90
CA GLN A 63 22.69 10.97 -25.07
C GLN A 63 21.18 10.84 -25.24
N GLN A 64 20.73 9.83 -25.99
CA GLN A 64 19.30 9.54 -26.15
C GLN A 64 18.69 9.05 -24.83
N ALA A 65 19.38 8.20 -24.07
CA ALA A 65 18.94 7.77 -22.74
C ALA A 65 18.82 8.95 -21.76
N GLN A 66 19.76 9.90 -21.78
CA GLN A 66 19.68 11.12 -20.97
C GLN A 66 18.46 11.97 -21.32
N ALA A 67 18.12 12.11 -22.59
CA ALA A 67 16.91 12.82 -23.02
C ALA A 67 15.63 12.15 -22.49
N PHE A 68 15.54 10.81 -22.58
CA PHE A 68 14.41 10.07 -22.01
C PHE A 68 14.30 10.23 -20.49
N LEU A 69 15.43 10.23 -19.76
CA LEU A 69 15.44 10.43 -18.31
C LEU A 69 15.05 11.85 -17.90
N ASP A 70 15.43 12.87 -18.68
CA ASP A 70 15.00 14.26 -18.46
C ASP A 70 13.47 14.38 -18.59
N ASP A 71 12.90 13.79 -19.64
CA ASP A 71 11.45 13.80 -19.87
C ASP A 71 10.70 12.98 -18.82
N LEU A 72 11.25 11.83 -18.41
CA LEU A 72 10.68 10.96 -17.39
C LEU A 72 10.65 11.64 -16.01
N ALA A 73 11.70 12.36 -15.63
CA ALA A 73 11.73 13.17 -14.41
C ALA A 73 10.70 14.32 -14.44
N LYS A 74 10.47 14.93 -15.61
CA LYS A 74 9.46 15.97 -15.79
C LYS A 74 8.04 15.42 -15.69
N GLN A 75 7.74 14.32 -16.39
CA GLN A 75 6.42 13.70 -16.41
C GLN A 75 6.05 13.11 -15.05
N SER A 76 6.99 12.49 -14.33
CA SER A 76 6.75 12.01 -12.96
C SER A 76 6.40 13.14 -11.99
N GLY A 77 7.03 14.31 -12.11
CA GLY A 77 6.68 15.49 -11.32
C GLY A 77 5.29 16.04 -11.65
N GLN A 78 4.91 16.01 -12.93
CA GLN A 78 3.56 16.36 -13.38
C GLN A 78 2.52 15.39 -12.81
N LEU A 79 2.79 14.08 -12.83
CA LEU A 79 1.90 13.06 -12.26
C LEU A 79 1.65 13.31 -10.77
N VAL A 80 2.71 13.55 -9.98
CA VAL A 80 2.58 13.86 -8.54
C VAL A 80 1.65 15.05 -8.31
N ASN A 81 1.79 16.12 -9.10
CA ASN A 81 0.93 17.30 -8.96
C ASN A 81 -0.53 17.01 -9.32
N GLN A 82 -0.77 16.19 -10.35
CA GLN A 82 -2.13 15.79 -10.72
C GLN A 82 -2.77 14.89 -9.65
N LEU A 83 -2.03 13.89 -9.16
CA LEU A 83 -2.49 12.99 -8.09
C LEU A 83 -2.78 13.75 -6.78
N ARG A 84 -2.01 14.79 -6.44
CA ARG A 84 -2.31 15.66 -5.28
C ARG A 84 -3.64 16.41 -5.40
N VAL A 85 -4.04 16.79 -6.61
CA VAL A 85 -5.33 17.45 -6.83
C VAL A 85 -6.45 16.43 -6.71
N GLU A 86 -6.26 15.25 -7.30
CA GLU A 86 -7.24 14.15 -7.31
C GLU A 86 -7.41 13.48 -5.93
N GLU A 87 -6.36 13.44 -5.10
CA GLU A 87 -6.38 12.89 -3.74
C GLU A 87 -7.43 13.58 -2.85
N ARG A 88 -7.69 14.87 -3.08
CA ARG A 88 -8.73 15.62 -2.35
C ARG A 88 -10.13 15.05 -2.54
N SER A 89 -10.40 14.49 -3.71
CA SER A 89 -11.66 13.81 -4.03
C SER A 89 -11.61 12.32 -3.76
N MET A 90 -10.41 11.72 -3.76
CA MET A 90 -10.20 10.28 -3.64
C MET A 90 -9.10 9.99 -2.61
N PRO A 91 -9.42 9.97 -1.30
CA PRO A 91 -8.44 9.73 -0.23
C PRO A 91 -7.66 8.42 -0.37
N GLN A 92 -8.24 7.43 -1.06
CA GLN A 92 -7.57 6.16 -1.41
C GLN A 92 -6.32 6.33 -2.28
N LEU A 93 -6.10 7.51 -2.88
CA LEU A 93 -4.88 7.84 -3.60
C LEU A 93 -3.67 8.12 -2.69
N ARG A 94 -3.86 8.38 -1.39
CA ARG A 94 -2.75 8.75 -0.48
C ARG A 94 -1.59 7.75 -0.50
N PRO A 95 -1.79 6.43 -0.33
CA PRO A 95 -0.68 5.48 -0.38
C PRO A 95 0.07 5.50 -1.72
N LEU A 96 -0.68 5.66 -2.82
CA LEU A 96 -0.14 5.67 -4.18
C LEU A 96 0.56 7.00 -4.53
N LEU A 97 0.15 8.10 -3.89
CA LEU A 97 0.84 9.37 -3.98
C LEU A 97 2.22 9.29 -3.32
N ALA A 98 2.35 8.56 -2.21
CA ALA A 98 3.65 8.33 -1.54
C ALA A 98 4.60 7.55 -2.46
N ASP A 99 4.08 6.51 -3.10
CA ASP A 99 4.81 5.73 -4.09
C ASP A 99 5.18 6.59 -5.32
N ALA A 100 4.28 7.45 -5.80
CA ALA A 100 4.54 8.37 -6.92
C ALA A 100 5.62 9.42 -6.60
N LEU A 101 5.65 9.93 -5.36
CA LEU A 101 6.71 10.82 -4.88
C LEU A 101 8.07 10.11 -4.85
N THR A 102 8.10 8.85 -4.42
CA THR A 102 9.30 8.02 -4.42
C THR A 102 9.80 7.79 -5.85
N ILE A 103 8.91 7.42 -6.78
CA ILE A 103 9.22 7.30 -8.21
C ILE A 103 9.77 8.61 -8.78
N HIS A 104 9.18 9.75 -8.44
CA HIS A 104 9.66 11.04 -8.92
C HIS A 104 11.08 11.35 -8.42
N ALA A 105 11.38 11.04 -7.16
CA ALA A 105 12.73 11.19 -6.63
C ALA A 105 13.71 10.24 -7.32
N ASP A 106 13.37 8.96 -7.48
CA ASP A 106 14.17 7.95 -8.18
C ASP A 106 14.46 8.38 -9.62
N ALA A 107 13.47 8.94 -10.33
CA ALA A 107 13.62 9.47 -11.68
C ALA A 107 14.63 10.63 -11.76
N ARG A 108 14.62 11.53 -10.76
CA ARG A 108 15.56 12.67 -10.70
C ARG A 108 16.98 12.21 -10.38
N ILE A 109 17.12 11.25 -9.47
CA ILE A 109 18.41 10.64 -9.13
C ILE A 109 18.98 9.96 -10.37
N LEU A 110 18.19 9.13 -11.06
CA LEU A 110 18.58 8.48 -12.31
C LEU A 110 19.06 9.46 -13.38
N ARG A 111 18.35 10.58 -13.55
CA ARG A 111 18.72 11.63 -14.48
C ARG A 111 20.07 12.27 -14.12
N ASP A 112 20.28 12.58 -12.85
CA ASP A 112 21.51 13.22 -12.37
C ASP A 112 22.70 12.24 -12.39
N ASP A 113 22.45 10.97 -12.10
CA ASP A 113 23.40 9.86 -12.23
C ASP A 113 23.78 9.63 -13.69
N ALA A 114 22.83 9.60 -14.62
CA ALA A 114 23.11 9.43 -16.05
C ALA A 114 23.98 10.56 -16.64
N ARG A 115 23.95 11.75 -16.02
CA ARG A 115 24.82 12.90 -16.41
C ARG A 115 26.23 12.79 -15.83
N SER A 116 26.40 12.10 -14.71
CA SER A 116 27.66 12.03 -13.96
C SER A 116 28.40 10.70 -14.13
N VAL A 117 27.66 9.59 -14.25
CA VAL A 117 28.15 8.23 -14.38
C VAL A 117 28.29 7.86 -15.86
N ARG A 118 29.52 7.54 -16.27
CA ARG A 118 29.80 7.02 -17.63
C ARG A 118 29.77 5.49 -17.72
N ASP A 119 29.47 4.80 -16.62
CA ASP A 119 29.33 3.34 -16.58
C ASP A 119 27.90 2.91 -16.95
N GLU A 120 27.78 2.32 -18.14
CA GLU A 120 26.53 1.78 -18.67
C GLU A 120 25.92 0.70 -17.77
N ARG A 121 26.73 -0.09 -17.05
CA ARG A 121 26.23 -1.18 -16.19
C ARG A 121 25.51 -0.66 -14.95
N ALA A 122 26.08 0.38 -14.32
CA ALA A 122 25.47 1.03 -13.17
C ALA A 122 24.12 1.64 -13.55
N LEU A 123 24.07 2.36 -14.68
CA LEU A 123 22.83 2.94 -15.20
C LEU A 123 21.76 1.86 -15.50
N LYS A 124 22.14 0.74 -16.13
CA LYS A 124 21.22 -0.37 -16.39
C LYS A 124 20.60 -0.94 -15.12
N ASN A 125 21.38 -1.08 -14.05
CA ASN A 125 20.86 -1.59 -12.78
C ASN A 125 19.87 -0.63 -12.13
N SER A 126 20.17 0.67 -12.14
CA SER A 126 19.26 1.68 -11.59
C SER A 126 17.98 1.79 -12.41
N VAL A 127 18.05 1.72 -13.74
CA VAL A 127 16.87 1.70 -14.62
C VAL A 127 16.02 0.45 -14.38
N ARG A 128 16.62 -0.72 -14.18
CA ARG A 128 15.89 -1.96 -13.81
C ARG A 128 15.10 -1.84 -12.52
N GLU A 129 15.70 -1.21 -11.50
CA GLU A 129 15.01 -1.01 -10.23
C GLU A 129 13.83 -0.05 -10.39
N PHE A 130 14.02 1.03 -11.15
CA PHE A 130 12.97 1.98 -11.47
C PHE A 130 11.83 1.35 -12.27
N ASP A 131 12.11 0.64 -13.37
CA ASP A 131 11.11 -0.06 -14.21
C ASP A 131 10.20 -0.95 -13.35
N ARG A 132 10.79 -1.74 -12.45
CA ARG A 132 10.04 -2.61 -11.51
C ARG A 132 9.08 -1.82 -10.62
N LYS A 133 9.55 -0.75 -9.98
CA LYS A 133 8.71 0.09 -9.09
C LYS A 133 7.64 0.83 -9.88
N TRP A 134 8.03 1.42 -11.02
CA TRP A 134 7.14 2.20 -11.88
C TRP A 134 6.00 1.37 -12.44
N ARG A 135 6.27 0.19 -13.02
CA ARG A 135 5.22 -0.67 -13.57
C ARG A 135 4.19 -1.09 -12.53
N THR A 136 4.66 -1.39 -11.31
CA THR A 136 3.77 -1.72 -10.19
C THR A 136 2.86 -0.55 -9.85
N LEU A 137 3.43 0.66 -9.72
CA LEU A 137 2.64 1.87 -9.47
C LEU A 137 1.68 2.19 -10.63
N ALA A 138 2.16 2.15 -11.87
CA ALA A 138 1.38 2.44 -13.06
C ALA A 138 0.18 1.49 -13.20
N HIS A 139 0.38 0.20 -12.93
CA HIS A 139 -0.68 -0.79 -12.91
C HIS A 139 -1.71 -0.49 -11.81
N ARG A 140 -1.26 -0.23 -10.57
CA ARG A 140 -2.15 0.16 -9.46
C ARG A 140 -2.97 1.41 -9.79
N LEU A 141 -2.34 2.46 -10.31
CA LEU A 141 -3.01 3.70 -10.71
C LEU A 141 -4.04 3.47 -11.82
N LYS A 142 -3.72 2.61 -12.81
CA LYS A 142 -4.66 2.26 -13.90
C LYS A 142 -5.87 1.46 -13.42
N GLN A 143 -5.77 0.78 -12.28
CA GLN A 143 -6.90 0.07 -11.67
C GLN A 143 -7.82 0.97 -10.87
N ILE A 144 -7.48 2.24 -10.66
CA ILE A 144 -8.33 3.17 -9.93
C ILE A 144 -9.41 3.69 -10.87
N PRO A 145 -10.68 3.48 -10.54
CA PRO A 145 -11.75 4.04 -11.33
C PRO A 145 -11.77 5.57 -11.21
N GLU A 146 -12.20 6.24 -12.29
CA GLU A 146 -12.33 7.71 -12.37
C GLU A 146 -11.05 8.52 -12.19
N LEU A 147 -9.87 7.88 -12.24
CA LEU A 147 -8.61 8.61 -12.33
C LEU A 147 -8.68 9.61 -13.50
N GLY A 148 -8.28 10.85 -13.25
CA GLY A 148 -8.44 11.92 -14.23
C GLY A 148 -7.76 11.57 -15.56
N ARG A 149 -8.40 11.92 -16.68
CA ARG A 149 -7.82 11.68 -18.03
C ARG A 149 -6.42 12.29 -18.18
N ALA A 150 -6.14 13.38 -17.46
CA ALA A 150 -4.83 14.00 -17.43
C ALA A 150 -3.79 13.08 -16.75
N SER A 151 -4.11 12.53 -15.59
CA SER A 151 -3.27 11.55 -14.86
C SER A 151 -3.05 10.28 -15.67
N GLN A 152 -4.11 9.73 -16.28
CA GLN A 152 -4.01 8.55 -17.16
C GLN A 152 -3.03 8.78 -18.32
N ARG A 153 -3.12 9.91 -19.02
CA ARG A 153 -2.20 10.26 -20.11
C ARG A 153 -0.76 10.41 -19.63
N THR A 154 -0.55 11.00 -18.44
CA THR A 154 0.78 11.13 -17.87
C THR A 154 1.36 9.76 -17.51
N ILE A 155 0.54 8.86 -16.94
CA ILE A 155 0.95 7.47 -16.68
C ILE A 155 1.36 6.77 -17.98
N ASP A 156 0.53 6.84 -19.02
CA ASP A 156 0.85 6.24 -20.31
C ASP A 156 2.15 6.83 -20.90
N SER A 157 2.33 8.15 -20.84
CA SER A 157 3.55 8.80 -21.30
C SER A 157 4.81 8.36 -20.54
N ILE A 158 4.74 8.17 -19.22
CA ILE A 158 5.88 7.67 -18.44
C ILE A 158 6.14 6.19 -18.79
N THR A 159 5.09 5.36 -18.94
CA THR A 159 5.23 3.97 -19.37
C THR A 159 5.88 3.85 -20.76
N ASP A 160 5.53 4.72 -21.70
CA ASP A 160 6.13 4.74 -23.04
C ASP A 160 7.61 5.14 -22.99
N LEU A 161 7.96 6.14 -22.15
CA LEU A 161 9.35 6.57 -21.94
C LEU A 161 10.19 5.47 -21.28
N ASP A 162 9.68 4.84 -20.22
CA ASP A 162 10.32 3.73 -19.51
C ASP A 162 10.54 2.51 -20.41
N THR A 163 9.54 2.19 -21.26
CA THR A 163 9.65 1.11 -22.25
C THR A 163 10.69 1.44 -23.31
N SER A 164 10.70 2.68 -23.82
CA SER A 164 11.67 3.13 -24.83
C SER A 164 13.10 3.14 -24.26
N LEU A 165 13.27 3.58 -23.03
CA LEU A 165 14.54 3.56 -22.31
C LEU A 165 15.03 2.12 -22.07
N SER A 166 14.14 1.23 -21.65
CA SER A 166 14.46 -0.18 -21.45
C SER A 166 14.85 -0.87 -22.76
N GLN A 167 14.16 -0.60 -23.86
CA GLN A 167 14.51 -1.11 -25.19
C GLN A 167 15.89 -0.61 -25.65
N LEU A 168 16.15 0.70 -25.49
CA LEU A 168 17.43 1.32 -25.85
C LEU A 168 18.60 0.70 -25.08
N LEU A 169 18.40 0.38 -23.80
CA LEU A 169 19.43 -0.22 -22.95
C LEU A 169 19.48 -1.76 -23.01
N GLY A 170 18.58 -2.40 -23.76
CA GLY A 170 18.46 -3.86 -23.82
C GLY A 170 18.11 -4.49 -22.46
N ILE A 171 17.18 -3.86 -21.74
CA ILE A 171 16.67 -4.31 -20.44
C ILE A 171 15.34 -5.03 -20.67
N ASP A 172 15.26 -6.30 -20.25
CA ASP A 172 14.01 -7.03 -20.20
C ASP A 172 13.10 -6.52 -19.07
N PRO A 173 11.75 -6.63 -19.19
CA PRO A 173 10.81 -6.29 -18.11
C PRO A 173 11.17 -6.95 -16.77
N GLN A 174 11.26 -6.17 -15.71
CA GLN A 174 11.67 -6.67 -14.39
C GLN A 174 10.46 -6.91 -13.48
N PHE A 175 10.30 -8.14 -12.98
CA PHE A 175 9.25 -8.49 -12.02
C PHE A 175 9.82 -9.33 -10.86
N ASP A 176 9.14 -9.34 -9.71
CA ASP A 176 9.58 -10.07 -8.53
C ASP A 176 9.30 -11.57 -8.65
N ARG A 177 10.28 -12.30 -9.20
CA ARG A 177 10.24 -13.76 -9.34
C ARG A 177 10.08 -14.49 -8.00
N ASN A 178 10.67 -13.99 -6.91
CA ASN A 178 10.62 -14.66 -5.61
C ASN A 178 9.21 -14.59 -5.02
N SER A 179 8.61 -13.41 -5.05
CA SER A 179 7.21 -13.25 -4.64
C SER A 179 6.27 -14.06 -5.52
N LEU A 180 6.51 -14.07 -6.84
CA LEU A 180 5.72 -14.86 -7.78
C LEU A 180 5.83 -16.38 -7.52
N LEU A 181 7.02 -16.89 -7.21
CA LEU A 181 7.25 -18.30 -6.90
C LEU A 181 6.56 -18.70 -5.59
N ARG A 182 6.66 -17.84 -4.56
CA ARG A 182 5.96 -18.03 -3.28
C ARG A 182 4.45 -18.09 -3.47
N LEU A 183 3.88 -17.12 -4.19
CA LEU A 183 2.43 -17.06 -4.45
C LEU A 183 1.96 -18.23 -5.32
N SER A 184 2.70 -18.60 -6.36
CA SER A 184 2.37 -19.75 -7.21
C SER A 184 2.38 -21.06 -6.41
N SER A 185 3.34 -21.21 -5.49
CA SER A 185 3.41 -22.35 -4.57
C SER A 185 2.24 -22.36 -3.59
N SER A 186 1.82 -21.18 -3.10
CA SER A 186 0.63 -21.02 -2.28
C SER A 186 -0.61 -21.50 -3.03
N VAL A 187 -0.85 -21.00 -4.25
CA VAL A 187 -1.98 -21.43 -5.11
C VAL A 187 -1.99 -22.95 -5.28
N SER A 188 -0.85 -23.56 -5.63
CA SER A 188 -0.76 -25.02 -5.80
C SER A 188 -1.10 -25.79 -4.52
N THR A 189 -0.70 -25.27 -3.36
CA THR A 189 -0.98 -25.86 -2.04
C THR A 189 -2.47 -25.72 -1.69
N SER A 190 -3.04 -24.52 -1.84
CA SER A 190 -4.45 -24.24 -1.53
C SER A 190 -5.39 -25.05 -2.44
N ILE A 191 -5.05 -25.26 -3.72
CA ILE A 191 -5.78 -26.19 -4.60
C ILE A 191 -5.64 -27.64 -4.13
N GLY A 192 -4.48 -28.01 -3.58
CA GLY A 192 -4.26 -29.31 -2.93
C GLY A 192 -5.22 -29.54 -1.77
N HIS A 193 -5.34 -28.55 -0.87
CA HIS A 193 -6.29 -28.58 0.26
C HIS A 193 -7.74 -28.60 -0.21
N LEU A 194 -8.09 -27.75 -1.18
CA LEU A 194 -9.42 -27.72 -1.78
C LEU A 194 -9.80 -29.09 -2.35
N ASN A 195 -8.90 -29.74 -3.10
CA ASN A 195 -9.14 -31.08 -3.63
C ASN A 195 -9.35 -32.14 -2.53
N GLN A 196 -8.66 -31.99 -1.40
CA GLN A 196 -8.86 -32.87 -0.25
C GLN A 196 -10.24 -32.64 0.37
N GLU A 197 -10.66 -31.39 0.59
CA GLU A 197 -11.99 -31.06 1.10
C GLU A 197 -13.10 -31.53 0.15
N LEU A 198 -12.93 -31.35 -1.17
CA LEU A 198 -13.88 -31.82 -2.17
C LEU A 198 -14.09 -33.34 -2.12
N ARG A 199 -13.03 -34.13 -1.85
CA ARG A 199 -13.17 -35.58 -1.68
C ARG A 199 -14.09 -35.92 -0.51
N TYR A 200 -14.05 -35.16 0.57
CA TYR A 200 -14.91 -35.38 1.74
C TYR A 200 -16.34 -34.92 1.49
N GLN A 201 -16.54 -33.78 0.84
CA GLN A 201 -17.88 -33.20 0.71
C GLN A 201 -18.69 -33.78 -0.45
N LEU A 202 -18.04 -34.21 -1.52
CA LEU A 202 -18.71 -34.72 -2.72
C LEU A 202 -19.11 -36.20 -2.62
N HIS A 203 -19.02 -36.86 -1.45
CA HIS A 203 -19.33 -38.29 -1.31
C HIS A 203 -20.70 -38.71 -1.87
N ARG A 204 -21.69 -37.81 -1.89
CA ARG A 204 -23.04 -38.05 -2.40
C ARG A 204 -23.36 -37.33 -3.71
N ASN A 205 -22.40 -36.62 -4.30
CA ASN A 205 -22.64 -35.83 -5.50
C ASN A 205 -22.42 -36.71 -6.77
N PRO A 206 -23.39 -36.77 -7.71
CA PRO A 206 -23.25 -37.57 -8.93
C PRO A 206 -22.11 -37.10 -9.85
N ASN A 207 -21.72 -35.81 -9.76
CA ASN A 207 -20.65 -35.23 -10.57
C ASN A 207 -19.27 -35.28 -9.87
N ARG A 208 -19.14 -36.03 -8.78
CA ARG A 208 -17.93 -36.12 -7.97
C ARG A 208 -16.67 -36.35 -8.79
N ASP A 209 -16.66 -37.37 -9.64
CA ASP A 209 -15.45 -37.75 -10.36
C ASP A 209 -15.05 -36.70 -11.41
N GLN A 210 -16.02 -36.01 -12.01
CA GLN A 210 -15.75 -34.91 -12.93
C GLN A 210 -15.14 -33.71 -12.19
N ILE A 211 -15.72 -33.30 -11.06
CA ILE A 211 -15.23 -32.17 -10.25
C ILE A 211 -13.82 -32.47 -9.72
N LEU A 212 -13.59 -33.69 -9.19
CA LEU A 212 -12.28 -34.10 -8.71
C LEU A 212 -11.24 -34.14 -9.84
N THR A 213 -11.60 -34.65 -11.02
CA THR A 213 -10.69 -34.68 -12.18
C THR A 213 -10.28 -33.27 -12.60
N GLN A 214 -11.23 -32.33 -12.69
CA GLN A 214 -10.95 -30.93 -12.98
C GLN A 214 -10.06 -30.28 -11.91
N GLY A 215 -10.33 -30.57 -10.64
CA GLY A 215 -9.51 -30.10 -9.53
C GLY A 215 -8.06 -30.62 -9.58
N PHE A 216 -7.84 -31.88 -9.98
CA PHE A 216 -6.49 -32.42 -10.21
C PHE A 216 -5.79 -31.79 -11.40
N GLN A 217 -6.51 -31.53 -12.50
CA GLN A 217 -5.96 -30.83 -13.66
C GLN A 217 -5.50 -29.42 -13.30
N LEU A 218 -6.31 -28.67 -12.53
CA LEU A 218 -5.92 -27.36 -12.02
C LEU A 218 -4.70 -27.42 -11.11
N ARG A 219 -4.62 -28.41 -10.23
CA ARG A 219 -3.42 -28.61 -9.39
C ARG A 219 -2.17 -28.83 -10.24
N LEU A 220 -2.27 -29.66 -11.29
CA LEU A 220 -1.16 -29.92 -12.19
C LEU A 220 -0.73 -28.64 -12.91
N GLN A 221 -1.68 -27.84 -13.42
CA GLN A 221 -1.39 -26.55 -14.05
C GLN A 221 -0.73 -25.56 -13.07
N ALA A 222 -1.18 -25.50 -11.81
CA ALA A 222 -0.56 -24.66 -10.80
C ALA A 222 0.88 -25.11 -10.48
N SER A 223 1.13 -26.42 -10.40
CA SER A 223 2.49 -26.95 -10.22
C SER A 223 3.39 -26.67 -11.43
N GLN A 224 2.84 -26.70 -12.64
CA GLN A 224 3.57 -26.30 -13.86
C GLN A 224 3.92 -24.81 -13.83
N LEU A 225 3.00 -23.94 -13.40
CA LEU A 225 3.27 -22.51 -13.22
C LEU A 225 4.45 -22.28 -12.27
N VAL A 226 4.50 -22.97 -11.12
CA VAL A 226 5.64 -22.90 -10.18
C VAL A 226 6.96 -23.24 -10.88
N SER A 227 6.98 -24.31 -11.67
CA SER A 227 8.19 -24.72 -12.40
C SER A 227 8.61 -23.74 -13.50
N LEU A 228 7.63 -23.06 -14.13
CA LEU A 228 7.88 -22.08 -15.19
C LEU A 228 8.44 -20.77 -14.62
N VAL A 229 7.96 -20.31 -13.46
CA VAL A 229 8.42 -19.05 -12.83
C VAL A 229 9.93 -19.04 -12.60
N ASP A 230 10.52 -20.19 -12.30
CA ASP A 230 11.95 -20.34 -12.06
C ASP A 230 12.80 -20.11 -13.33
N ARG A 231 12.31 -20.53 -14.51
CA ARG A 231 13.16 -20.70 -15.71
C ARG A 231 12.69 -19.97 -16.95
N ALA A 232 11.41 -19.62 -17.03
CA ALA A 232 10.80 -19.09 -18.23
C ALA A 232 10.97 -17.57 -18.33
N ASP A 233 10.70 -17.05 -19.53
CA ASP A 233 10.58 -15.64 -19.81
C ASP A 233 9.23 -15.09 -19.32
N TYR A 234 9.13 -13.76 -19.22
CA TYR A 234 7.93 -13.08 -18.73
C TYR A 234 6.68 -13.46 -19.54
N GLN A 235 6.78 -13.52 -20.87
CA GLN A 235 5.64 -13.80 -21.74
C GLN A 235 5.06 -15.21 -21.54
N SER A 236 5.92 -16.23 -21.38
CA SER A 236 5.45 -17.59 -21.09
C SER A 236 4.77 -17.68 -19.72
N ILE A 237 5.27 -16.96 -18.73
CA ILE A 237 4.68 -16.90 -17.38
C ILE A 237 3.30 -16.23 -17.43
N VAL A 238 3.18 -15.12 -18.16
CA VAL A 238 1.91 -14.42 -18.36
C VAL A 238 0.89 -15.33 -19.06
N ALA A 239 1.28 -15.97 -20.16
CA ALA A 239 0.40 -16.89 -20.89
C ALA A 239 -0.08 -18.07 -20.02
N SER A 240 0.84 -18.66 -19.24
CA SER A 240 0.50 -19.75 -18.31
C SER A 240 -0.45 -19.28 -17.21
N THR A 241 -0.23 -18.08 -16.66
CA THR A 241 -1.10 -17.50 -15.62
C THR A 241 -2.51 -17.23 -16.18
N GLN A 242 -2.60 -16.65 -17.37
CA GLN A 242 -3.89 -16.37 -18.02
C GLN A 242 -4.65 -17.67 -18.33
N SER A 243 -3.96 -18.70 -18.83
CA SER A 243 -4.57 -20.01 -19.07
C SER A 243 -5.09 -20.63 -17.77
N PHE A 244 -4.33 -20.53 -16.68
CA PHE A 244 -4.77 -21.01 -15.38
C PHE A 244 -6.02 -20.27 -14.87
N GLN A 245 -6.04 -18.94 -14.98
CA GLN A 245 -7.21 -18.12 -14.59
C GLN A 245 -8.46 -18.46 -15.41
N GLN A 246 -8.31 -18.71 -16.71
CA GLN A 246 -9.41 -19.13 -17.58
C GLN A 246 -9.99 -20.49 -17.18
N ALA A 247 -9.16 -21.42 -16.72
CA ALA A 247 -9.60 -22.72 -16.22
C ALA A 247 -10.21 -22.62 -14.80
N TRP A 248 -9.66 -21.75 -13.95
CA TRP A 248 -10.12 -21.55 -12.57
C TRP A 248 -11.53 -20.99 -12.49
N LYS A 249 -11.86 -19.94 -13.25
CA LYS A 249 -13.17 -19.27 -13.19
C LYS A 249 -14.40 -20.19 -13.30
N PRO A 250 -14.53 -21.03 -14.35
CA PRO A 250 -15.68 -21.93 -14.47
C PRO A 250 -15.68 -23.03 -13.40
N PHE A 251 -14.51 -23.43 -12.90
CA PHE A 251 -14.41 -24.38 -11.81
C PHE A 251 -14.88 -23.77 -10.48
N ALA A 252 -14.40 -22.58 -10.14
CA ALA A 252 -14.83 -21.79 -9.00
C ALA A 252 -16.36 -21.59 -9.01
N ALA A 253 -16.94 -21.22 -10.15
CA ALA A 253 -18.39 -21.04 -10.28
C ALA A 253 -19.18 -22.32 -9.88
N ARG A 254 -18.74 -23.51 -10.31
CA ARG A 254 -19.35 -24.78 -9.93
C ARG A 254 -19.19 -25.11 -8.45
N LEU A 255 -18.04 -24.79 -7.87
CA LEU A 255 -17.79 -25.04 -6.46
C LEU A 255 -18.65 -24.16 -5.54
N ARG A 256 -19.03 -22.96 -6.00
CA ARG A 256 -19.93 -22.07 -5.25
C ARG A 256 -21.30 -22.71 -4.99
N GLU A 257 -21.80 -23.53 -5.93
CA GLU A 257 -23.08 -24.26 -5.79
C GLU A 257 -23.09 -25.26 -4.62
N LEU A 258 -21.91 -25.67 -4.13
CA LEU A 258 -21.80 -26.64 -3.04
C LEU A 258 -22.07 -26.04 -1.65
N ASN A 259 -22.17 -24.71 -1.53
CA ASN A 259 -22.52 -23.97 -0.31
C ASN A 259 -21.75 -24.39 0.95
N SER A 260 -20.45 -24.70 0.80
CA SER A 260 -19.61 -25.05 1.94
C SER A 260 -18.64 -23.94 2.31
N GLU A 261 -18.65 -23.57 3.60
CA GLU A 261 -17.75 -22.57 4.18
C GLU A 261 -16.26 -22.91 3.96
N ARG A 262 -15.88 -24.19 4.14
CA ARG A 262 -14.48 -24.61 3.96
C ARG A 262 -14.01 -24.46 2.51
N ILE A 263 -14.86 -24.86 1.57
CA ILE A 263 -14.60 -24.73 0.13
C ILE A 263 -14.49 -23.24 -0.23
N GLN A 264 -15.44 -22.43 0.24
CA GLN A 264 -15.44 -20.98 0.01
C GLN A 264 -14.16 -20.34 0.55
N ARG A 265 -13.72 -20.70 1.76
CA ARG A 265 -12.47 -20.19 2.34
C ARG A 265 -11.26 -20.49 1.47
N ASP A 266 -11.09 -21.74 1.04
CA ASP A 266 -9.94 -22.14 0.23
C ASP A 266 -10.00 -21.51 -1.18
N MET A 267 -11.20 -21.36 -1.74
CA MET A 267 -11.41 -20.62 -2.99
C MET A 267 -10.99 -19.15 -2.87
N LEU A 268 -11.37 -18.47 -1.79
CA LEU A 268 -11.02 -17.08 -1.54
C LEU A 268 -9.50 -16.89 -1.41
N GLU A 269 -8.81 -17.84 -0.77
CA GLU A 269 -7.35 -17.83 -0.66
C GLU A 269 -6.66 -17.98 -2.02
N ILE A 270 -7.18 -18.88 -2.87
CA ILE A 270 -6.70 -19.06 -4.24
C ILE A 270 -6.93 -17.78 -5.05
N GLU A 271 -8.14 -17.22 -5.01
CA GLU A 271 -8.47 -15.99 -5.75
C GLU A 271 -7.64 -14.80 -5.29
N GLN A 272 -7.38 -14.65 -3.99
CA GLN A 272 -6.48 -13.62 -3.48
C GLN A 272 -5.06 -13.80 -4.02
N SER A 273 -4.51 -15.01 -3.92
CA SER A 273 -3.16 -15.30 -4.43
C SER A 273 -3.07 -15.06 -5.94
N LEU A 274 -4.13 -15.36 -6.71
CA LEU A 274 -4.18 -15.07 -8.14
C LEU A 274 -4.26 -13.58 -8.46
N ARG A 275 -4.93 -12.78 -7.62
CA ARG A 275 -4.92 -11.32 -7.73
C ARG A 275 -3.52 -10.78 -7.49
N ASP A 276 -2.86 -11.22 -6.42
CA ASP A 276 -1.49 -10.81 -6.10
C ASP A 276 -0.50 -11.20 -7.23
N ILE A 277 -0.65 -12.41 -7.80
CA ILE A 277 0.09 -12.84 -8.99
C ILE A 277 -0.19 -11.92 -10.19
N SER A 278 -1.45 -11.57 -10.41
CA SER A 278 -1.85 -10.67 -11.50
C SER A 278 -1.26 -9.28 -11.32
N GLU A 279 -1.17 -8.78 -10.10
CA GLU A 279 -0.53 -7.50 -9.79
C GLU A 279 0.97 -7.53 -10.11
N ILE A 280 1.69 -8.56 -9.68
CA ILE A 280 3.13 -8.73 -9.99
C ILE A 280 3.37 -8.82 -11.50
N LEU A 281 2.45 -9.46 -12.22
CA LEU A 281 2.53 -9.62 -13.67
C LEU A 281 1.86 -8.48 -14.45
N TRP A 282 1.35 -7.46 -13.77
CA TRP A 282 0.63 -6.33 -14.36
C TRP A 282 -0.57 -6.72 -15.24
N LEU A 283 -1.26 -7.80 -14.89
CA LEU A 283 -2.47 -8.28 -15.53
C LEU A 283 -3.70 -7.58 -14.96
N THR A 284 -4.65 -7.22 -15.82
CA THR A 284 -5.95 -6.70 -15.39
C THR A 284 -6.76 -7.85 -14.78
N ALA A 285 -6.94 -7.84 -13.46
CA ALA A 285 -7.82 -8.78 -12.80
C ALA A 285 -9.28 -8.34 -13.03
N PRO A 286 -10.11 -9.15 -13.72
CA PRO A 286 -11.51 -8.83 -13.87
C PRO A 286 -12.22 -8.99 -12.52
N ILE A 287 -12.95 -7.97 -12.09
CA ILE A 287 -13.76 -8.02 -10.87
C ILE A 287 -14.96 -8.95 -11.11
N ASP A 288 -15.06 -10.02 -10.33
CA ASP A 288 -16.17 -10.97 -10.39
C ASP A 288 -17.34 -10.45 -9.56
N LYS A 289 -18.35 -9.86 -10.23
CA LYS A 289 -19.55 -9.35 -9.54
C LYS A 289 -20.31 -10.42 -8.79
N ALA A 290 -20.34 -11.66 -9.31
CA ALA A 290 -21.01 -12.75 -8.62
C ALA A 290 -20.34 -13.06 -7.26
N GLN A 291 -19.03 -12.86 -7.19
CA GLN A 291 -18.28 -13.00 -5.94
C GLN A 291 -18.62 -11.89 -4.94
N ILE A 292 -18.77 -10.64 -5.40
CA ILE A 292 -19.19 -9.51 -4.55
C ILE A 292 -20.55 -9.81 -3.92
N VAL A 293 -21.54 -10.18 -4.74
CA VAL A 293 -22.90 -10.51 -4.28
C VAL A 293 -22.87 -11.65 -3.25
N GLN A 294 -22.12 -12.72 -3.52
CA GLN A 294 -22.02 -13.86 -2.60
C GLN A 294 -21.36 -13.50 -1.26
N LEU A 295 -20.34 -12.64 -1.27
CA LEU A 295 -19.68 -12.19 -0.06
C LEU A 295 -20.59 -11.30 0.77
N THR A 296 -21.38 -10.43 0.13
CA THR A 296 -22.40 -9.63 0.82
C THR A 296 -23.48 -10.52 1.46
N GLN A 297 -23.99 -11.51 0.72
CA GLN A 297 -24.97 -12.47 1.27
C GLN A 297 -24.38 -13.30 2.42
N THR A 298 -23.07 -13.57 2.39
CA THR A 298 -22.39 -14.21 3.52
C THR A 298 -22.32 -13.27 4.72
N ILE A 299 -22.04 -11.98 4.53
CA ILE A 299 -22.07 -10.98 5.61
C ILE A 299 -23.45 -10.89 6.26
N GLU A 300 -24.52 -10.80 5.46
CA GLU A 300 -25.89 -10.78 5.98
C GLU A 300 -26.17 -12.02 6.84
N ARG A 301 -25.87 -13.21 6.31
CA ARG A 301 -26.10 -14.47 7.02
C ARG A 301 -25.31 -14.59 8.32
N GLU A 302 -24.02 -14.22 8.31
CA GLU A 302 -23.19 -14.25 9.52
C GLU A 302 -23.68 -13.22 10.55
N PHE A 303 -24.22 -12.10 10.09
CA PHE A 303 -24.80 -11.08 10.94
C PHE A 303 -26.13 -11.53 11.57
N ASP A 304 -26.98 -12.21 10.81
CA ASP A 304 -28.21 -12.83 11.34
C ASP A 304 -27.88 -13.85 12.43
N LEU A 305 -26.90 -14.73 12.17
CA LEU A 305 -26.40 -15.68 13.17
C LEU A 305 -25.83 -14.98 14.40
N PHE A 306 -25.16 -13.83 14.24
CA PHE A 306 -24.72 -13.03 15.37
C PHE A 306 -25.92 -12.56 16.21
N LEU A 307 -26.96 -12.02 15.58
CA LEU A 307 -28.16 -11.53 16.26
C LEU A 307 -28.90 -12.66 17.00
N GLU A 308 -28.97 -13.86 16.40
CA GLU A 308 -29.57 -15.04 17.04
C GLU A 308 -28.78 -15.52 18.27
N ASN A 309 -27.45 -15.38 18.26
CA ASN A 309 -26.59 -15.82 19.35
C ASN A 309 -26.53 -14.83 20.53
N VAL A 310 -26.96 -13.58 20.33
CA VAL A 310 -26.99 -12.56 21.39
C VAL A 310 -28.34 -12.60 22.10
N SER A 311 -28.36 -13.15 23.31
CA SER A 311 -29.61 -13.26 24.09
C SER A 311 -30.05 -11.92 24.71
N LEU A 312 -31.35 -11.77 24.94
CA LEU A 312 -31.93 -10.60 25.63
C LEU A 312 -31.31 -10.38 27.02
N ALA A 313 -30.98 -11.46 27.74
CA ALA A 313 -30.34 -11.38 29.05
C ALA A 313 -28.92 -10.77 29.00
N GLN A 314 -28.21 -10.95 27.88
CA GLN A 314 -26.90 -10.33 27.67
C GLN A 314 -27.02 -8.89 27.22
N LEU A 315 -28.02 -8.57 26.39
CA LEU A 315 -28.35 -7.19 26.05
C LEU A 315 -28.68 -6.37 27.31
N ILE A 316 -29.47 -6.91 28.24
CA ILE A 316 -29.82 -6.21 29.49
C ILE A 316 -28.59 -5.93 30.37
N LYS A 317 -27.53 -6.76 30.30
CA LYS A 317 -26.28 -6.55 31.04
C LYS A 317 -25.39 -5.44 30.45
N LEU A 318 -25.66 -5.01 29.22
CA LEU A 318 -24.95 -3.91 28.59
C LEU A 318 -25.64 -2.59 28.95
N ASN A 319 -24.88 -1.66 29.54
CA ASN A 319 -25.38 -0.33 29.92
C ASN A 319 -25.87 0.52 28.72
N GLN A 320 -25.59 0.10 27.48
CA GLN A 320 -25.92 0.82 26.24
C GLN A 320 -26.56 -0.10 25.19
N SER A 321 -27.43 -1.02 25.62
CA SER A 321 -28.09 -1.99 24.72
C SER A 321 -28.93 -1.36 23.60
N GLN A 322 -29.50 -0.18 23.81
CA GLN A 322 -30.23 0.57 22.78
C GLN A 322 -29.33 0.97 21.60
N ASN A 323 -28.09 1.40 21.89
CA ASN A 323 -27.13 1.78 20.84
C ASN A 323 -26.76 0.57 19.99
N LEU A 324 -26.50 -0.58 20.64
CA LEU A 324 -26.17 -1.81 19.92
C LEU A 324 -27.30 -2.25 18.97
N ILE A 325 -28.56 -2.19 19.42
CA ILE A 325 -29.73 -2.54 18.58
C ILE A 325 -29.91 -1.55 17.42
N GLN A 326 -29.72 -0.25 17.68
CA GLN A 326 -29.81 0.75 16.63
C GLN A 326 -28.71 0.54 15.57
N ARG A 327 -27.46 0.40 16.00
CA ARG A 327 -26.31 0.16 15.11
C ARG A 327 -26.44 -1.16 14.36
N SER A 328 -26.98 -2.20 15.01
CA SER A 328 -27.20 -3.48 14.33
C SER A 328 -28.24 -3.37 13.21
N THR A 329 -29.30 -2.59 13.43
CA THR A 329 -30.33 -2.35 12.42
C THR A 329 -29.78 -1.54 11.25
N GLN A 330 -28.98 -0.51 11.53
CA GLN A 330 -28.33 0.32 10.51
C GLN A 330 -27.34 -0.48 9.65
N PHE A 331 -26.50 -1.30 10.29
CA PHE A 331 -25.57 -2.17 9.58
C PHE A 331 -26.30 -3.21 8.72
N HIS A 332 -27.30 -3.91 9.26
CA HIS A 332 -28.09 -4.88 8.49
C HIS A 332 -28.78 -4.23 7.28
N ALA A 333 -29.40 -3.06 7.46
CA ALA A 333 -30.01 -2.32 6.36
C ALA A 333 -28.98 -1.93 5.28
N SER A 334 -27.78 -1.48 5.70
CA SER A 334 -26.70 -1.10 4.79
C SER A 334 -26.14 -2.31 4.04
N ALA A 335 -26.00 -3.47 4.70
CA ALA A 335 -25.56 -4.71 4.07
C ALA A 335 -26.55 -5.16 3.00
N HIS A 336 -27.85 -5.04 3.29
CA HIS A 336 -28.91 -5.37 2.35
C HIS A 336 -28.94 -4.43 1.14
N LEU A 337 -28.85 -3.12 1.37
CA LEU A 337 -28.76 -2.14 0.29
C LEU A 337 -27.53 -2.39 -0.59
N PHE A 338 -26.38 -2.68 0.00
CA PHE A 338 -25.17 -3.02 -0.73
C PHE A 338 -25.33 -4.29 -1.57
N ALA A 339 -26.06 -5.30 -1.07
CA ALA A 339 -26.37 -6.51 -1.83
C ALA A 339 -27.22 -6.19 -3.07
N GLU A 340 -28.28 -5.39 -2.90
CA GLU A 340 -29.12 -4.95 -4.02
C GLU A 340 -28.33 -4.12 -5.05
N THR A 341 -27.47 -3.20 -4.60
CA THR A 341 -26.61 -2.43 -5.50
C THR A 341 -25.63 -3.36 -6.21
N ALA A 342 -25.03 -4.33 -5.53
CA ALA A 342 -24.10 -5.27 -6.15
C ALA A 342 -24.74 -6.11 -7.27
N GLU A 343 -26.02 -6.46 -7.12
CA GLU A 343 -26.79 -7.18 -8.14
C GLU A 343 -27.19 -6.29 -9.32
N ARG A 344 -27.59 -5.05 -9.06
CA ARG A 344 -28.17 -4.14 -10.08
C ARG A 344 -27.13 -3.26 -10.78
N SER A 345 -26.06 -2.88 -10.10
CA SER A 345 -25.12 -1.88 -10.60
C SER A 345 -24.25 -2.42 -11.73
N GLN A 346 -24.19 -1.65 -12.81
CA GLN A 346 -23.20 -1.88 -13.86
C GLN A 346 -21.87 -1.21 -13.52
N ASN A 347 -21.91 -0.14 -12.71
CA ASN A 347 -20.78 0.69 -12.32
C ASN A 347 -20.14 0.22 -11.01
N LEU A 348 -18.81 0.10 -11.00
CA LEU A 348 -18.04 -0.25 -9.80
C LEU A 348 -17.94 0.90 -8.80
N ASN A 349 -18.19 2.14 -9.22
CA ASN A 349 -18.04 3.32 -8.35
C ASN A 349 -19.22 3.48 -7.40
N ASP A 350 -20.43 3.22 -7.89
CA ASP A 350 -21.63 3.19 -7.07
C ASP A 350 -21.46 2.12 -5.97
N LEU A 351 -20.95 0.94 -6.36
CA LEU A 351 -20.54 -0.13 -5.46
C LEU A 351 -19.46 0.33 -4.45
N SER A 352 -18.44 1.05 -4.91
CA SER A 352 -17.37 1.55 -4.04
C SER A 352 -17.90 2.52 -2.98
N TRP A 353 -18.75 3.46 -3.37
CA TRP A 353 -19.37 4.42 -2.46
C TRP A 353 -20.28 3.72 -1.44
N ASP A 354 -21.13 2.82 -1.91
CA ASP A 354 -22.03 2.07 -1.04
C ASP A 354 -21.25 1.16 -0.07
N PHE A 355 -20.11 0.63 -0.49
CA PHE A 355 -19.21 -0.11 0.40
C PHE A 355 -18.62 0.78 1.50
N GLN A 356 -18.26 2.04 1.21
CA GLN A 356 -17.76 2.96 2.24
C GLN A 356 -18.83 3.24 3.31
N VAL A 357 -20.09 3.39 2.91
CA VAL A 357 -21.22 3.52 3.85
C VAL A 357 -21.33 2.26 4.72
N LEU A 358 -21.30 1.07 4.10
CA LEU A 358 -21.31 -0.21 4.82
C LEU A 358 -20.13 -0.33 5.81
N GLU A 359 -18.93 0.09 5.42
CA GLU A 359 -17.73 0.04 6.25
C GLU A 359 -17.84 0.96 7.49
N VAL A 360 -18.40 2.16 7.33
CA VAL A 360 -18.63 3.08 8.45
C VAL A 360 -19.61 2.46 9.45
N GLU A 361 -20.75 1.95 8.98
CA GLU A 361 -21.76 1.34 9.84
C GLU A 361 -21.22 0.08 10.54
N TRP A 362 -20.37 -0.71 9.86
CA TRP A 362 -19.67 -1.84 10.46
C TRP A 362 -18.74 -1.43 11.59
N LYS A 363 -17.92 -0.38 11.39
CA LYS A 363 -17.00 0.15 12.41
C LYS A 363 -17.77 0.67 13.63
N ASP A 364 -18.86 1.40 13.41
CA ASP A 364 -19.72 1.91 14.48
C ASP A 364 -20.36 0.76 15.28
N PHE A 365 -20.85 -0.27 14.61
CA PHE A 365 -21.37 -1.47 15.27
C PHE A 365 -20.30 -2.21 16.08
N LEU A 366 -19.09 -2.38 15.53
CA LEU A 366 -17.99 -3.09 16.16
C LEU A 366 -17.58 -2.51 17.52
N VAL A 367 -17.59 -1.19 17.67
CA VAL A 367 -17.24 -0.51 18.93
C VAL A 367 -18.13 -0.99 20.08
N GLU A 368 -19.42 -1.16 19.82
CA GLU A 368 -20.38 -1.64 20.80
C GLU A 368 -20.35 -3.17 20.93
N ALA A 369 -20.25 -3.88 19.81
CA ALA A 369 -20.29 -5.35 19.78
C ALA A 369 -19.09 -6.00 20.47
N ARG A 370 -17.91 -5.34 20.48
CA ARG A 370 -16.71 -5.84 21.20
C ARG A 370 -16.90 -5.97 22.72
N ARG A 371 -17.87 -5.25 23.29
CA ARG A 371 -18.21 -5.35 24.73
C ARG A 371 -18.93 -6.66 25.06
N ILE A 372 -19.39 -7.39 24.06
CA ILE A 372 -20.03 -8.71 24.21
C ILE A 372 -18.95 -9.77 24.32
N ASN A 373 -18.71 -10.25 25.53
CA ASN A 373 -17.72 -11.30 25.79
C ASN A 373 -18.30 -12.71 25.58
N LEU A 374 -18.66 -13.03 24.34
CA LEU A 374 -19.18 -14.35 23.94
C LEU A 374 -18.33 -14.95 22.81
N PRO A 375 -17.73 -16.14 22.99
CA PRO A 375 -16.89 -16.75 21.96
C PRO A 375 -17.58 -16.90 20.60
N ALA A 376 -18.85 -17.34 20.58
CA ALA A 376 -19.61 -17.49 19.34
C ALA A 376 -19.86 -16.14 18.63
N ALA A 377 -20.23 -15.10 19.39
CA ALA A 377 -20.44 -13.76 18.84
C ALA A 377 -19.12 -13.16 18.29
N GLN A 378 -18.01 -13.37 19.00
CA GLN A 378 -16.68 -12.95 18.57
C GLN A 378 -16.24 -13.67 17.30
N GLN A 379 -16.56 -14.97 17.16
CA GLN A 379 -16.31 -15.72 15.93
C GLN A 379 -17.06 -15.11 14.74
N GLN A 380 -18.34 -14.78 14.89
CA GLN A 380 -19.12 -14.16 13.80
C GLN A 380 -18.61 -12.78 13.43
N ILE A 381 -18.22 -11.97 14.43
CA ILE A 381 -17.57 -10.69 14.19
C ILE A 381 -16.30 -10.87 13.34
N GLN A 382 -15.47 -11.87 13.64
CA GLN A 382 -14.25 -12.15 12.88
C GLN A 382 -14.55 -12.59 11.44
N MET A 383 -15.59 -13.41 11.23
CA MET A 383 -15.99 -13.84 9.89
C MET A 383 -16.52 -12.67 9.05
N ILE A 384 -17.37 -11.81 9.62
CA ILE A 384 -17.87 -10.61 8.95
C ILE A 384 -16.71 -9.68 8.61
N GLN A 385 -15.81 -9.41 9.55
CA GLN A 385 -14.62 -8.57 9.30
C GLN A 385 -13.77 -9.12 8.16
N ARG A 386 -13.58 -10.46 8.11
CA ARG A 386 -12.83 -11.11 7.03
C ARG A 386 -13.51 -10.89 5.68
N SER A 387 -14.83 -11.07 5.60
CA SER A 387 -15.60 -10.84 4.37
C SER A 387 -15.58 -9.37 3.94
N MET A 388 -15.71 -8.44 4.88
CA MET A 388 -15.56 -6.99 4.65
C MET A 388 -14.19 -6.66 4.06
N ASN A 389 -13.10 -7.20 4.62
CA ASN A 389 -11.74 -6.98 4.09
C ASN A 389 -11.57 -7.56 2.67
N ILE A 390 -12.20 -8.70 2.36
CA ILE A 390 -12.15 -9.26 1.01
C ILE A 390 -12.91 -8.38 0.03
N LEU A 391 -14.11 -7.93 0.39
CA LEU A 391 -14.89 -6.99 -0.44
C LEU A 391 -14.13 -5.70 -0.69
N GLN A 392 -13.54 -5.13 0.35
CA GLN A 392 -12.67 -3.95 0.28
C GLN A 392 -11.54 -4.15 -0.74
N ASN A 393 -10.80 -5.26 -0.64
CA ASN A 393 -9.73 -5.58 -1.59
C ASN A 393 -10.22 -5.81 -3.03
N MET A 394 -11.39 -6.43 -3.21
CA MET A 394 -11.96 -6.68 -4.54
C MET A 394 -12.42 -5.41 -5.25
N LEU A 395 -12.96 -4.47 -4.49
CA LEU A 395 -13.34 -3.15 -4.99
C LEU A 395 -12.11 -2.23 -5.19
N ASN A 396 -10.90 -2.76 -4.93
CA ASN A 396 -9.65 -2.01 -4.95
C ASN A 396 -9.69 -0.78 -4.02
N LEU A 397 -10.50 -0.86 -2.96
CA LEU A 397 -10.55 0.14 -1.91
C LEU A 397 -9.50 -0.26 -0.91
N ARG A 398 -8.28 0.29 -1.00
CA ARG A 398 -7.31 0.01 0.06
C ARG A 398 -7.82 0.63 1.37
N PRO A 399 -7.67 -0.07 2.52
CA PRO A 399 -7.88 0.59 3.80
C PRO A 399 -6.98 1.84 3.85
N GLN A 400 -7.50 2.94 4.40
CA GLN A 400 -6.77 4.21 4.50
C GLN A 400 -5.39 4.02 5.17
N LEU A 401 -5.26 3.00 6.02
CA LEU A 401 -4.05 2.60 6.71
C LEU A 401 -3.79 1.08 6.64
N ASP A 402 -3.02 0.60 5.64
CA ASP A 402 -2.55 -0.80 5.64
C ASP A 402 -1.37 -0.98 6.62
N ARG A 403 -1.68 -1.48 7.81
CA ARG A 403 -0.68 -1.75 8.86
C ARG A 403 0.41 -2.73 8.44
N ARG A 404 0.11 -3.66 7.52
CA ARG A 404 1.13 -4.61 7.03
C ARG A 404 2.13 -3.93 6.10
N GLU A 405 1.69 -2.95 5.33
CA GLU A 405 2.59 -2.12 4.50
C GLU A 405 3.35 -1.06 5.32
N LEU A 406 2.74 -0.57 6.41
CA LEU A 406 3.35 0.41 7.32
C LEU A 406 4.34 -0.19 8.31
N LEU A 407 4.09 -1.39 8.82
CA LEU A 407 4.93 -1.99 9.85
C LEU A 407 6.41 -2.08 9.44
N PRO A 408 6.78 -2.51 8.22
CA PRO A 408 8.17 -2.51 7.78
C PRO A 408 8.78 -1.10 7.69
N VAL A 409 7.98 -0.09 7.34
CA VAL A 409 8.41 1.30 7.21
C VAL A 409 8.71 1.89 8.59
N VAL A 410 7.82 1.67 9.55
CA VAL A 410 7.98 2.14 10.93
C VAL A 410 9.07 1.36 11.65
N ALA A 411 9.15 0.04 11.49
CA ALA A 411 10.25 -0.76 12.04
C ALA A 411 11.61 -0.30 11.49
N SER A 412 11.68 -0.02 10.18
CA SER A 412 12.90 0.56 9.60
C SER A 412 13.19 1.96 10.14
N ALA A 413 12.17 2.76 10.45
CA ALA A 413 12.36 4.08 11.05
C ALA A 413 12.86 3.98 12.50
N ASP A 414 12.35 3.03 13.27
CA ASP A 414 12.78 2.70 14.63
C ASP A 414 14.25 2.24 14.65
N ASP A 415 14.61 1.26 13.81
CA ASP A 415 16.00 0.78 13.70
C ASP A 415 16.99 1.88 13.28
N LEU A 416 16.58 2.78 12.38
CA LEU A 416 17.42 3.87 11.89
C LEU A 416 17.52 5.03 12.88
N SER A 417 16.46 5.31 13.66
CA SER A 417 16.48 6.32 14.71
C SER A 417 17.38 5.89 15.87
N ASP A 418 17.38 4.61 16.24
CA ASP A 418 18.29 4.03 17.23
C ASP A 418 19.77 4.17 16.79
N ARG A 419 20.07 3.76 15.55
CA ARG A 419 21.42 3.93 14.97
C ARG A 419 21.86 5.38 14.92
N LEU A 420 20.94 6.30 14.63
CA LEU A 420 21.20 7.72 14.60
C LEU A 420 21.51 8.24 16.01
N LEU A 421 20.74 7.82 17.00
CA LEU A 421 20.93 8.14 18.41
C LEU A 421 22.29 7.66 18.92
N ASP A 422 22.65 6.40 18.66
CA ASP A 422 23.95 5.83 19.03
C ASP A 422 25.12 6.55 18.36
N THR A 423 24.97 6.88 17.08
CA THR A 423 25.98 7.64 16.34
C THR A 423 26.12 9.07 16.90
N GLY A 424 25.00 9.72 17.23
CA GLY A 424 24.99 11.03 17.88
C GLY A 424 25.65 11.01 19.26
N LYS A 425 25.34 10.02 20.11
CA LYS A 425 25.97 9.83 21.43
C LYS A 425 27.49 9.69 21.30
N ARG A 426 27.94 8.87 20.34
CA ARG A 426 29.36 8.61 20.09
C ARG A 426 30.11 9.85 19.57
N LEU A 427 29.55 10.55 18.57
CA LEU A 427 30.24 11.67 17.91
C LEU A 427 30.14 12.98 18.69
N ILE A 428 28.98 13.26 19.30
CA ILE A 428 28.66 14.58 19.87
C ILE A 428 28.65 14.52 21.39
N GLY A 429 28.16 13.45 22.00
CA GLY A 429 27.96 13.35 23.46
C GLY A 429 29.22 13.58 24.28
N ASN A 430 30.35 12.99 23.86
CA ASN A 430 31.63 13.13 24.56
C ASN A 430 32.59 14.16 23.92
N SER A 431 32.14 14.84 22.86
CA SER A 431 33.01 15.73 22.10
C SER A 431 33.15 17.08 22.76
N ARG A 432 34.39 17.55 22.92
CA ARG A 432 34.70 18.91 23.40
C ARG A 432 34.50 19.97 22.31
N SER A 433 34.24 19.53 21.09
CA SER A 433 34.07 20.36 19.90
C SER A 433 32.77 21.16 19.87
N TYR A 434 31.81 20.81 20.73
CA TYR A 434 30.47 21.37 20.77
C TYR A 434 30.13 21.93 22.17
N PRO A 435 29.38 23.04 22.28
CA PRO A 435 28.91 23.57 23.55
C PRO A 435 28.07 22.56 24.34
N GLY A 436 28.18 22.58 25.67
CA GLY A 436 27.41 21.68 26.56
C GLY A 436 25.89 21.74 26.33
N THR A 437 25.36 22.94 26.16
CA THR A 437 23.94 23.19 25.89
C THR A 437 23.47 22.61 24.55
N PHE A 438 24.27 22.75 23.49
CA PHE A 438 23.98 22.15 22.19
C PHE A 438 23.98 20.63 22.25
N ARG A 439 24.99 20.03 22.92
CA ARG A 439 25.07 18.56 23.06
C ARG A 439 23.86 17.98 23.77
N ILE A 440 23.43 18.61 24.87
CA ILE A 440 22.25 18.17 25.61
C ILE A 440 21.00 18.29 24.73
N LYS A 441 20.81 19.44 24.08
CA LYS A 441 19.66 19.64 23.18
C LYS A 441 19.65 18.60 22.04
N PHE A 442 20.77 18.42 21.36
CA PHE A 442 20.88 17.49 20.24
C PHE A 442 20.62 16.04 20.64
N LEU A 443 21.16 15.59 21.77
CA LEU A 443 20.93 14.24 22.26
C LEU A 443 19.49 14.05 22.77
N ASN A 444 18.88 15.08 23.35
CA ASN A 444 17.48 15.03 23.73
C ASN A 444 16.60 14.88 22.49
N GLU A 445 16.75 15.72 21.46
CA GLU A 445 15.96 15.57 20.22
C GLU A 445 16.17 14.22 19.53
N LEU A 446 17.37 13.64 19.59
CA LEU A 446 17.61 12.30 19.09
C LEU A 446 16.92 11.21 19.92
N ASN A 447 16.85 11.35 21.25
CA ASN A 447 16.11 10.43 22.09
C ASN A 447 14.61 10.57 21.81
N GLU A 448 14.06 11.79 21.77
CA GLU A 448 12.64 12.02 21.48
C GLU A 448 12.24 11.50 20.09
N LEU A 449 13.12 11.66 19.09
CA LEU A 449 12.93 11.06 17.77
C LEU A 449 12.85 9.54 17.84
N HIS A 450 13.77 8.90 18.58
CA HIS A 450 13.79 7.45 18.73
C HIS A 450 12.57 6.95 19.51
N ASP A 451 12.27 7.56 20.65
CA ASP A 451 11.12 7.21 21.48
C ASP A 451 9.81 7.35 20.71
N SER A 452 9.66 8.40 19.89
CA SER A 452 8.49 8.57 19.02
C SER A 452 8.40 7.49 17.93
N ALA A 453 9.53 7.10 17.33
CA ALA A 453 9.57 6.03 16.33
C ALA A 453 9.19 4.67 16.96
N HIS A 454 9.70 4.41 18.16
CA HIS A 454 9.43 3.20 18.92
C HIS A 454 7.97 3.13 19.39
N GLN A 455 7.41 4.25 19.87
CA GLN A 455 6.00 4.34 20.26
C GLN A 455 5.05 4.11 19.10
N LEU A 456 5.35 4.65 17.92
CA LEU A 456 4.59 4.40 16.70
C LEU A 456 4.69 2.92 16.28
N HIS A 457 5.88 2.32 16.38
CA HIS A 457 6.11 0.91 16.08
C HIS A 457 5.30 -0.01 16.99
N ASP A 458 5.39 0.19 18.31
CA ASP A 458 4.62 -0.53 19.31
C ASP A 458 3.11 -0.31 19.12
N GLY A 459 2.71 0.91 18.79
CA GLY A 459 1.32 1.26 18.51
C GLY A 459 0.73 0.45 17.36
N LEU A 460 1.51 0.23 16.30
CA LEU A 460 1.11 -0.59 15.16
C LEU A 460 0.97 -2.08 15.54
N ILE A 461 1.86 -2.60 16.39
CA ILE A 461 1.83 -3.99 16.87
C ILE A 461 0.64 -4.21 17.83
N GLN A 462 0.43 -3.30 18.78
CA GLN A 462 -0.61 -3.36 19.80
C GLN A 462 -2.00 -2.99 19.26
N THR A 463 -2.09 -2.66 17.98
CA THR A 463 -3.30 -2.31 17.27
C THR A 463 -4.04 -1.05 17.77
N LYS A 464 -3.30 -0.01 18.19
CA LYS A 464 -3.84 1.32 18.57
C LYS A 464 -4.79 1.91 17.52
N SER A 465 -5.63 2.87 17.90
CA SER A 465 -6.56 3.54 16.97
C SER A 465 -5.81 4.36 15.92
N GLU A 466 -6.45 4.62 14.78
CA GLU A 466 -5.83 5.39 13.67
C GLU A 466 -5.50 6.84 14.07
N SER A 467 -6.32 7.47 14.91
CA SER A 467 -6.06 8.81 15.44
C SER A 467 -4.85 8.85 16.38
N GLU A 468 -4.64 7.80 17.19
CA GLU A 468 -3.45 7.70 18.04
C GLU A 468 -2.20 7.45 17.20
N LEU A 469 -2.29 6.59 16.19
CA LEU A 469 -1.19 6.34 15.25
C LEU A 469 -0.85 7.58 14.43
N GLN A 470 -1.85 8.35 14.01
CA GLN A 470 -1.64 9.63 13.37
C GLN A 470 -0.85 10.54 14.30
N HIS A 471 -1.32 10.77 15.53
CA HIS A 471 -0.65 11.60 16.52
C HIS A 471 0.80 11.18 16.79
N ASP A 472 1.04 9.88 16.99
CA ASP A 472 2.38 9.31 17.17
C ASP A 472 3.27 9.60 15.94
N ALA A 473 2.71 9.55 14.73
CA ALA A 473 3.43 9.89 13.49
C ALA A 473 3.69 11.41 13.33
N GLU A 474 2.79 12.28 13.79
CA GLU A 474 2.97 13.73 13.80
C GLU A 474 4.19 14.10 14.67
N HIS A 475 4.23 13.57 15.89
CA HIS A 475 5.36 13.75 16.82
C HIS A 475 6.69 13.28 16.23
N LEU A 476 6.70 12.10 15.61
CA LEU A 476 7.90 11.57 14.94
C LEU A 476 8.40 12.51 13.83
N ILE A 477 7.51 13.08 13.02
CA ILE A 477 7.85 14.00 11.93
C ILE A 477 8.36 15.34 12.47
N GLU A 478 7.77 15.84 13.55
CA GLU A 478 8.20 17.06 14.23
C GLU A 478 9.64 16.93 14.74
N HIS A 479 9.94 15.92 15.57
CA HIS A 479 11.29 15.68 16.08
C HIS A 479 12.30 15.42 14.97
N TRP A 480 11.89 14.75 13.89
CA TRP A 480 12.73 14.56 12.71
C TRP A 480 13.15 15.89 12.08
N SER A 481 12.20 16.82 11.94
CA SER A 481 12.46 18.15 11.40
C SER A 481 13.43 18.94 12.27
N GLU A 482 13.30 18.84 13.60
CA GLU A 482 14.18 19.51 14.56
C GLU A 482 15.61 18.98 14.50
N VAL A 483 15.77 17.65 14.49
CA VAL A 483 17.08 17.00 14.34
C VAL A 483 17.75 17.45 13.05
N LYS A 484 17.02 17.53 11.94
CA LYS A 484 17.55 17.99 10.65
C LYS A 484 18.07 19.42 10.70
N GLN A 485 17.36 20.33 11.37
CA GLN A 485 17.85 21.69 11.57
C GLN A 485 19.14 21.70 12.40
N LEU A 486 19.22 20.92 13.48
CA LEU A 486 20.41 20.85 14.32
C LEU A 486 21.62 20.24 13.60
N VAL A 487 21.41 19.28 12.70
CA VAL A 487 22.48 18.65 11.92
C VAL A 487 23.22 19.63 11.01
N THR A 488 22.54 20.68 10.52
CA THR A 488 23.20 21.75 9.75
C THR A 488 24.22 22.57 10.55
N GLN A 489 24.17 22.49 11.88
CA GLN A 489 25.08 23.19 12.79
C GLN A 489 26.30 22.34 13.18
N LEU A 490 26.36 21.09 12.71
CA LEU A 490 27.46 20.18 12.96
C LEU A 490 28.68 20.50 12.11
N ARG A 491 29.85 20.05 12.56
CA ARG A 491 31.07 20.13 11.76
C ARG A 491 30.97 19.19 10.57
N GLN A 492 31.58 19.57 9.45
CA GLN A 492 31.47 18.88 8.17
C GLN A 492 31.72 17.35 8.24
N GLN A 493 32.68 16.90 9.05
CA GLN A 493 32.99 15.48 9.20
C GLN A 493 31.90 14.69 9.96
N ASP A 494 31.40 15.24 11.06
CA ASP A 494 30.33 14.62 11.87
C ASP A 494 28.99 14.71 11.14
N GLN A 495 28.76 15.83 10.46
CA GLN A 495 27.61 16.09 9.62
C GLN A 495 27.49 15.04 8.51
N GLN A 496 28.58 14.68 7.83
CA GLN A 496 28.54 13.67 6.77
C GLN A 496 28.07 12.30 7.27
N GLN A 497 28.55 11.86 8.43
CA GLN A 497 28.17 10.55 8.99
C GLN A 497 26.71 10.52 9.44
N ILE A 498 26.25 11.58 10.10
CA ILE A 498 24.86 11.71 10.52
C ILE A 498 23.93 11.85 9.31
N MET A 499 24.32 12.64 8.31
CA MET A 499 23.55 12.81 7.07
C MET A 499 23.36 11.50 6.31
N GLN A 500 24.30 10.54 6.38
CA GLN A 500 24.15 9.23 5.74
C GLN A 500 23.05 8.37 6.35
N ILE A 501 22.88 8.42 7.68
CA ILE A 501 21.80 7.70 8.37
C ILE A 501 20.49 8.44 8.16
N MET A 502 20.51 9.76 8.28
CA MET A 502 19.35 10.61 8.02
C MET A 502 18.77 10.42 6.62
N ALA A 503 19.65 10.33 5.63
CA ALA A 503 19.33 9.96 4.28
C ALA A 503 18.51 8.65 4.18
N GLN A 504 18.75 7.68 5.07
CA GLN A 504 18.10 6.34 5.04
C GLN A 504 16.71 6.43 5.65
N LEU A 505 16.55 7.34 6.61
CA LEU A 505 15.31 7.58 7.33
C LEU A 505 14.32 8.43 6.53
N GLU A 506 14.82 9.31 5.66
CA GLU A 506 14.01 10.29 4.91
C GLU A 506 12.89 9.70 4.02
N PRO A 507 13.10 8.59 3.26
CA PRO A 507 12.01 7.92 2.54
C PRO A 507 10.88 7.45 3.46
N ASN A 508 11.24 6.95 4.66
CA ASN A 508 10.25 6.46 5.62
C ASN A 508 9.42 7.62 6.18
N MET A 509 10.06 8.75 6.51
CA MET A 509 9.38 9.95 7.00
C MET A 509 8.41 10.52 5.94
N MET A 510 8.82 10.56 4.67
CA MET A 510 7.93 10.97 3.58
C MET A 510 6.72 10.05 3.45
N LYS A 511 6.94 8.73 3.50
CA LYS A 511 5.87 7.75 3.39
C LYS A 511 4.88 7.87 4.55
N LEU A 512 5.36 8.05 5.79
CA LEU A 512 4.51 8.26 6.95
C LEU A 512 3.70 9.55 6.85
N GLN A 513 4.32 10.64 6.40
CA GLN A 513 3.62 11.92 6.25
C GLN A 513 2.50 11.86 5.20
N VAL A 514 2.69 11.15 4.09
CA VAL A 514 1.66 11.05 3.05
C VAL A 514 0.53 10.11 3.47
N ILE A 515 0.82 9.14 4.34
CA ILE A 515 -0.20 8.19 4.81
C ILE A 515 -1.06 8.83 5.91
N PHE A 516 -0.44 9.55 6.87
CA PHE A 516 -1.14 10.07 8.05
C PHE A 516 -1.68 11.50 7.90
N TYR A 517 -1.17 12.29 6.96
CA TYR A 517 -1.71 13.62 6.62
C TYR A 517 -2.36 13.60 5.25
#